data_AF-A0AAD9NW51-F1
#
_entry.id   AF-A0AAD9NW51-F1
#
_cell.length_a   1.000
_cell.length_b   1.000
_cell.length_c   1.000
_cell.angle_alpha   90.00
_cell.angle_beta   90.00
_cell.angle_gamma   90.00
#
_symmetry.space_group_name_H-M   'P 1'
#
loop_
_entity.id
_entity.type
_entity.pdbx_description
1 polymer ?
#
loop_
_entity_poly.entity_id
_entity_poly.type
_entity_poly.pdbx_seq_one_letter_code
_entity_poly.pdbx_strand_id
1 'polypeptide(L)'
;MSNCWLCFQEAEQLVSQKIHPQTIVTGWRKAATQARQALEKSSLDHGDDPEKFRVDLLNISRTTLSSKILTHHIEHFANLTVDAVLRLKGSGNLDAIQIIKKLGGALDDSYLDEGFLLDKKIGVNQPKRIEKARILVANTPMDTDKIKVFGSRVRVDAISKVAELELAEKEKMKNKVEKIMKHGINVFINRQLIYNYPEQLFTDAGVMAIEHADFEGVERLALVTGAEITSTFDNPECVKLGHCDLIEEIMIGEDRLIKFSGVELGEACTIVLRGARPSRSWTRQSGPSTMPSVSSLRRSRRRG
;
A
#
# COMPACT_ATOMS: atom_id res chain seq x y z
N MET A 1 6.02 -24.72 -11.29
CA MET A 1 6.45 -25.27 -12.59
C MET A 1 6.73 -26.77 -12.53
N SER A 2 7.06 -27.33 -11.37
CA SER A 2 7.30 -28.78 -11.16
C SER A 2 6.12 -29.68 -11.52
N ASN A 3 4.88 -29.33 -11.18
CA ASN A 3 3.74 -30.23 -11.41
C ASN A 3 3.33 -30.37 -12.88
N CYS A 4 3.61 -29.37 -13.72
CA CYS A 4 3.31 -29.44 -15.16
C CYS A 4 4.30 -30.38 -15.87
N TRP A 5 5.54 -30.44 -15.38
CA TRP A 5 6.59 -31.28 -15.95
C TRP A 5 6.29 -32.78 -15.81
N LEU A 6 5.75 -33.23 -14.67
CA LEU A 6 5.32 -34.62 -14.49
C LEU A 6 4.25 -35.04 -15.50
N CYS A 7 3.27 -34.16 -15.78
CA CYS A 7 2.29 -34.45 -16.82
C CYS A 7 2.97 -34.63 -18.19
N PHE A 8 3.93 -33.78 -18.54
CA PHE A 8 4.68 -33.92 -19.79
C PHE A 8 5.48 -35.21 -19.86
N GLN A 9 6.11 -35.64 -18.76
CA GLN A 9 6.87 -36.89 -18.70
C GLN A 9 5.96 -38.11 -18.94
N GLU A 10 4.76 -38.11 -18.35
CA GLU A 10 3.76 -39.15 -18.59
C GLU A 10 3.22 -39.13 -20.03
N ALA A 11 3.01 -37.94 -20.60
CA ALA A 11 2.64 -37.83 -22.02
C ALA A 11 3.73 -38.39 -22.95
N GLU A 12 5.00 -38.16 -22.65
CA GLU A 12 6.12 -38.67 -23.45
C GLU A 12 6.13 -40.21 -23.49
N GLN A 13 5.80 -40.87 -22.38
CA GLN A 13 5.64 -42.33 -22.32
C GLN A 13 4.46 -42.81 -23.18
N LEU A 14 3.32 -42.12 -23.13
CA LEU A 14 2.13 -42.45 -23.91
C LEU A 14 2.33 -42.21 -25.42
N VAL A 15 3.10 -41.18 -25.80
CA VAL A 15 3.50 -40.93 -27.18
C VAL A 15 4.47 -42.00 -27.68
N SER A 16 5.39 -42.46 -26.84
CA SER A 16 6.29 -43.59 -27.13
C SER A 16 5.52 -44.89 -27.42
N GLN A 17 4.33 -45.05 -26.83
CA GLN A 17 3.40 -46.15 -27.11
C GLN A 17 2.55 -45.94 -28.38
N LYS A 18 2.85 -44.92 -29.19
CA LYS A 18 2.16 -44.54 -30.45
C LYS A 18 0.71 -44.08 -30.26
N ILE A 19 0.35 -43.55 -29.10
CA ILE A 19 -0.97 -42.94 -28.89
C ILE A 19 -0.95 -41.52 -29.50
N HIS A 20 -1.98 -41.18 -30.30
CA HIS A 20 -2.08 -39.85 -30.90
C HIS A 20 -2.22 -38.76 -29.80
N PRO A 21 -1.43 -37.68 -29.83
CA PRO A 21 -1.43 -36.64 -28.79
C PRO A 21 -2.81 -36.04 -28.49
N GLN A 22 -3.65 -35.90 -29.51
CA GLN A 22 -5.03 -35.41 -29.35
C GLN A 22 -5.88 -36.29 -28.41
N THR A 23 -5.65 -37.60 -28.42
CA THR A 23 -6.34 -38.55 -27.54
C THR A 23 -5.89 -38.38 -26.09
N ILE A 24 -4.59 -38.09 -25.87
CA ILE A 24 -4.03 -37.81 -24.54
C ILE A 24 -4.64 -36.52 -23.96
N VAL A 25 -4.69 -35.45 -24.75
CA VAL A 25 -5.25 -34.16 -24.33
C VAL A 25 -6.73 -34.29 -23.97
N THR A 26 -7.52 -35.00 -24.77
CA THR A 26 -8.95 -35.22 -24.48
C THR A 26 -9.15 -36.07 -23.22
N GLY A 27 -8.31 -37.08 -23.00
CA GLY A 27 -8.28 -37.86 -21.75
C GLY A 27 -7.98 -37.00 -20.53
N TRP A 28 -6.93 -36.18 -20.58
CA TRP A 28 -6.56 -35.29 -19.48
C TRP A 28 -7.58 -34.22 -19.18
N ARG A 29 -8.28 -33.66 -20.19
CA ARG A 29 -9.38 -32.72 -19.93
C ARG A 29 -10.51 -33.38 -19.13
N LYS A 30 -10.88 -34.63 -19.47
CA LYS A 30 -11.90 -35.39 -18.74
C LYS A 30 -11.42 -35.70 -17.32
N ALA A 31 -10.17 -36.15 -17.17
CA ALA A 31 -9.56 -36.43 -15.87
C ALA A 31 -9.50 -35.19 -14.98
N ALA A 32 -9.07 -34.04 -15.52
CA ALA A 32 -9.03 -32.78 -14.79
C ALA A 32 -10.42 -32.34 -14.31
N THR A 33 -11.45 -32.55 -15.12
CA THR A 33 -12.84 -32.24 -14.75
C THR A 33 -13.32 -33.12 -13.59
N GLN A 34 -13.06 -34.44 -13.66
CA GLN A 34 -13.39 -35.38 -12.59
C GLN A 34 -12.60 -35.10 -11.30
N ALA A 35 -11.30 -34.82 -11.43
CA ALA A 35 -10.44 -34.45 -10.30
C ALA A 35 -10.94 -33.17 -9.62
N ARG A 36 -11.39 -32.16 -10.39
CA ARG A 36 -11.99 -30.94 -9.84
C ARG A 36 -13.29 -31.24 -9.08
N GLN A 37 -14.17 -32.08 -9.64
CA GLN A 37 -15.41 -32.48 -8.96
C GLN A 37 -15.13 -33.26 -7.67
N ALA A 38 -14.15 -34.16 -7.68
CA ALA A 38 -13.74 -34.88 -6.47
C ALA A 38 -13.18 -33.90 -5.42
N LEU A 39 -12.39 -32.92 -5.84
CA LEU A 39 -11.84 -31.89 -4.96
C LEU A 39 -12.95 -31.04 -4.33
N GLU A 40 -13.94 -30.61 -5.10
CA GLU A 40 -15.12 -29.87 -4.60
C GLU A 40 -15.98 -30.72 -3.64
N LYS A 41 -16.08 -32.03 -3.84
CA LYS A 41 -16.75 -32.93 -2.88
C LYS A 41 -15.98 -33.11 -1.58
N SER A 42 -14.65 -33.01 -1.64
CA SER A 42 -13.76 -33.14 -0.48
C SER A 42 -13.52 -31.82 0.27
N SER A 43 -13.96 -30.67 -0.28
CA SER A 43 -13.77 -29.39 0.39
C SER A 43 -14.72 -29.24 1.57
N LEU A 44 -14.15 -29.03 2.75
CA LEU A 44 -14.86 -28.69 3.96
C LEU A 44 -14.82 -27.18 4.14
N ASP A 45 -15.98 -26.59 4.36
CA ASP A 45 -16.11 -25.17 4.67
C ASP A 45 -16.27 -24.97 6.17
N HIS A 46 -15.56 -23.99 6.71
CA HIS A 46 -15.59 -23.62 8.13
C HIS A 46 -15.92 -22.14 8.32
N GLY A 47 -16.54 -21.48 7.33
CA GLY A 47 -16.89 -20.05 7.38
C GLY A 47 -17.87 -19.67 8.51
N ASP A 48 -18.75 -20.58 8.91
CA ASP A 48 -19.81 -20.32 9.89
C ASP A 48 -19.30 -20.14 11.33
N ASP A 49 -18.19 -20.78 11.69
CA ASP A 49 -17.61 -20.76 13.03
C ASP A 49 -16.33 -19.90 13.07
N PRO A 50 -16.33 -18.71 13.70
CA PRO A 50 -15.20 -17.78 13.65
C PRO A 50 -13.92 -18.34 14.30
N GLU A 51 -14.06 -19.19 15.33
CA GLU A 51 -12.92 -19.81 16.00
C GLU A 51 -12.26 -20.90 15.13
N LYS A 52 -13.08 -21.77 14.52
CA LYS A 52 -12.58 -22.80 13.60
C LYS A 52 -11.99 -22.19 12.34
N PHE A 53 -12.63 -21.13 11.83
CA PHE A 53 -12.11 -20.36 10.71
C PHE A 53 -10.73 -19.77 11.00
N ARG A 54 -10.52 -19.19 12.19
CA ARG A 54 -9.21 -18.67 12.61
C ARG A 54 -8.15 -19.78 12.66
N VAL A 55 -8.49 -20.97 13.18
CA VAL A 55 -7.57 -22.12 13.22
C VAL A 55 -7.21 -22.60 11.82
N ASP A 56 -8.18 -22.66 10.91
CA ASP A 56 -7.94 -23.06 9.53
C ASP A 56 -7.03 -22.06 8.79
N LEU A 57 -7.26 -20.76 8.99
CA LEU A 57 -6.39 -19.70 8.50
C LEU A 57 -4.95 -19.82 9.05
N LEU A 58 -4.78 -20.17 10.33
CA LEU A 58 -3.46 -20.40 10.91
C LEU A 58 -2.77 -21.60 10.27
N ASN A 59 -3.49 -22.69 10.02
CA ASN A 59 -2.95 -23.88 9.36
C ASN A 59 -2.51 -23.58 7.92
N ILE A 60 -3.35 -22.90 7.13
CA ILE A 60 -3.01 -22.46 5.77
C ILE A 60 -1.77 -21.55 5.78
N SER A 61 -1.69 -20.63 6.74
CA SER A 61 -0.52 -19.75 6.92
C SER A 61 0.74 -20.55 7.23
N ARG A 62 0.67 -21.51 8.16
CA ARG A 62 1.80 -22.38 8.52
C ARG A 62 2.29 -23.20 7.33
N THR A 63 1.39 -23.82 6.57
CA THR A 63 1.74 -24.64 5.40
C THR A 63 2.36 -23.82 4.27
N THR A 64 1.89 -22.60 4.06
CA THR A 64 2.46 -21.72 3.02
C THR A 64 3.83 -21.16 3.41
N LEU A 65 4.02 -20.83 4.68
CA LEU A 65 5.27 -20.29 5.20
C LEU A 65 6.37 -21.35 5.40
N SER A 66 6.00 -22.62 5.66
CA SER A 66 6.97 -23.71 5.87
C SER A 66 7.88 -23.99 4.67
N SER A 67 7.41 -23.67 3.45
CA SER A 67 8.19 -23.82 2.22
C SER A 67 9.25 -22.73 2.00
N LYS A 68 9.40 -21.78 2.93
CA LYS A 68 10.24 -20.57 2.78
C LYS A 68 11.25 -20.42 3.92
N ILE A 69 12.16 -19.46 3.77
CA ILE A 69 13.25 -19.12 4.72
C ILE A 69 12.77 -18.83 6.15
N LEU A 70 11.46 -18.63 6.36
CA LEU A 70 10.86 -18.23 7.64
C LEU A 70 10.60 -19.41 8.60
N THR A 71 11.21 -20.59 8.39
CA THR A 71 10.93 -21.82 9.16
C THR A 71 11.11 -21.68 10.67
N HIS A 72 12.03 -20.83 11.11
CA HIS A 72 12.31 -20.63 12.54
C HIS A 72 11.25 -19.79 13.27
N HIS A 73 10.52 -18.92 12.56
CA HIS A 73 9.57 -17.96 13.15
C HIS A 73 8.17 -18.07 12.52
N ILE A 74 7.77 -19.28 12.10
CA ILE A 74 6.51 -19.50 11.38
C ILE A 74 5.31 -19.04 12.21
N GLU A 75 5.30 -19.33 13.51
CA GLU A 75 4.14 -19.06 14.37
C GLU A 75 3.86 -17.56 14.49
N HIS A 76 4.92 -16.76 14.68
CA HIS A 76 4.82 -15.31 14.77
C HIS A 76 4.24 -14.72 13.48
N PHE A 77 4.81 -15.06 12.33
CA PHE A 77 4.32 -14.56 11.05
C PHE A 77 2.94 -15.11 10.67
N ALA A 78 2.60 -16.33 11.09
CA ALA A 78 1.26 -16.88 10.89
C ALA A 78 0.21 -16.07 11.66
N ASN A 79 0.46 -15.76 12.94
CA ASN A 79 -0.43 -14.93 13.74
C ASN A 79 -0.60 -13.53 13.14
N LEU A 80 0.51 -12.86 12.79
CA LEU A 80 0.49 -11.54 12.15
C LEU A 80 -0.33 -11.53 10.84
N THR A 81 -0.16 -12.55 10.01
CA THR A 81 -0.88 -12.65 8.73
C THR A 81 -2.38 -12.86 8.97
N VAL A 82 -2.75 -13.72 9.92
CA VAL A 82 -4.16 -14.01 10.22
C VAL A 82 -4.84 -12.79 10.82
N ASP A 83 -4.18 -12.06 11.74
CA ASP A 83 -4.74 -10.84 12.32
C ASP A 83 -4.93 -9.74 11.26
N ALA A 84 -3.96 -9.57 10.36
CA ALA A 84 -4.08 -8.65 9.22
C ALA A 84 -5.25 -9.02 8.30
N VAL A 85 -5.41 -10.31 7.97
CA VAL A 85 -6.48 -10.77 7.09
C VAL A 85 -7.85 -10.68 7.75
N LEU A 86 -7.98 -10.97 9.05
CA LEU A 86 -9.25 -10.88 9.77
C LEU A 86 -9.80 -9.45 9.76
N ARG A 87 -8.93 -8.44 9.86
CA ARG A 87 -9.30 -7.01 9.80
C ARG A 87 -9.94 -6.59 8.48
N LEU A 88 -9.63 -7.25 7.37
CA LEU A 88 -10.17 -6.89 6.05
C LEU A 88 -11.69 -7.09 5.87
N LYS A 89 -12.45 -7.54 6.88
CA LYS A 89 -13.93 -7.65 6.93
C LYS A 89 -14.67 -8.09 5.62
N GLY A 90 -14.01 -8.81 4.71
CA GLY A 90 -14.57 -9.26 3.43
C GLY A 90 -14.22 -8.41 2.21
N SER A 91 -13.66 -7.20 2.38
CA SER A 91 -13.04 -6.44 1.30
C SER A 91 -11.72 -7.14 0.95
N GLY A 92 -11.76 -8.07 0.00
CA GLY A 92 -10.57 -8.81 -0.44
C GLY A 92 -9.53 -7.95 -1.14
N ASN A 93 -9.36 -6.68 -0.79
CA ASN A 93 -8.42 -5.76 -1.40
C ASN A 93 -7.07 -5.90 -0.70
N LEU A 94 -6.11 -6.51 -1.41
CA LEU A 94 -4.72 -6.63 -0.95
C LEU A 94 -4.08 -5.25 -0.75
N ASP A 95 -4.61 -4.24 -1.41
CA ASP A 95 -4.09 -2.87 -1.35
C ASP A 95 -4.29 -2.25 0.03
N ALA A 96 -5.23 -2.72 0.84
CA ALA A 96 -5.40 -2.25 2.22
C ALA A 96 -4.31 -2.76 3.18
N ILE A 97 -3.57 -3.82 2.80
CA ILE A 97 -2.44 -4.33 3.60
C ILE A 97 -1.14 -3.81 2.98
N GLN A 98 -0.46 -2.91 3.69
CA GLN A 98 0.87 -2.46 3.30
C GLN A 98 1.94 -3.32 3.98
N ILE A 99 2.98 -3.68 3.23
CA ILE A 99 4.13 -4.40 3.77
C ILE A 99 5.35 -3.48 3.68
N ILE A 100 5.87 -3.04 4.82
CA ILE A 100 7.09 -2.22 4.92
C ILE A 100 8.21 -3.10 5.43
N LYS A 101 9.37 -3.01 4.79
CA LYS A 101 10.58 -3.73 5.22
C LYS A 101 11.58 -2.74 5.73
N LYS A 102 11.95 -2.86 6.99
CA LYS A 102 13.00 -2.05 7.59
C LYS A 102 14.15 -2.92 8.05
N LEU A 103 15.35 -2.43 7.80
CA LEU A 103 16.57 -3.08 8.25
C LEU A 103 16.78 -2.80 9.74
N GLY A 104 17.42 -3.76 10.41
CA GLY A 104 17.69 -3.72 11.83
C GLY A 104 16.68 -4.53 12.66
N GLY A 105 17.12 -4.95 13.84
CA GLY A 105 16.36 -5.83 14.73
C GLY A 105 16.38 -7.31 14.34
N ALA A 106 15.70 -8.11 15.14
CA ALA A 106 15.43 -9.52 14.87
C ALA A 106 14.16 -9.67 14.02
N LEU A 107 13.93 -10.88 13.48
CA LEU A 107 12.69 -11.19 12.77
C LEU A 107 11.47 -11.16 13.70
N ASP A 108 11.67 -11.50 14.98
CA ASP A 108 10.65 -11.46 16.03
C ASP A 108 10.17 -10.04 16.34
N ASP A 109 10.98 -9.02 16.06
CA ASP A 109 10.60 -7.61 16.23
C ASP A 109 9.64 -7.12 15.13
N SER A 110 9.28 -7.99 14.18
CA SER A 110 8.26 -7.67 13.18
C SER A 110 6.89 -7.58 13.85
N TYR A 111 6.09 -6.59 13.48
CA TYR A 111 4.77 -6.40 14.08
C TYR A 111 3.75 -5.88 13.07
N LEU A 112 2.48 -6.00 13.45
CA LEU A 112 1.33 -5.49 12.72
C LEU A 112 0.89 -4.19 13.37
N ASP A 113 1.01 -3.08 12.64
CA ASP A 113 0.44 -1.81 13.06
C ASP A 113 -1.04 -1.75 12.66
N GLU A 114 -1.88 -1.25 13.57
CA GLU A 114 -3.32 -1.05 13.32
C GLU A 114 -3.63 0.15 12.46
N GLY A 115 -2.60 0.92 12.11
CA GLY A 115 -2.69 2.10 11.29
C GLY A 115 -2.00 1.96 9.93
N PHE A 116 -1.81 3.13 9.34
CA PHE A 116 -1.03 3.30 8.13
C PHE A 116 0.35 3.87 8.48
N LEU A 117 1.41 3.31 7.91
CA LEU A 117 2.76 3.83 8.07
C LEU A 117 3.26 4.36 6.73
N LEU A 118 3.77 5.59 6.76
CA LEU A 118 4.37 6.23 5.60
C LEU A 118 5.88 6.41 5.81
N ASP A 119 6.67 5.90 4.86
CA ASP A 119 8.13 6.02 4.85
C ASP A 119 8.60 7.35 4.31
N LYS A 120 8.23 8.41 5.03
CA LYS A 120 8.59 9.79 4.72
C LYS A 120 8.93 10.56 5.98
N LYS A 121 9.77 11.58 5.80
CA LYS A 121 10.12 12.54 6.83
C LYS A 121 9.18 13.72 6.70
N ILE A 122 8.83 14.29 7.84
CA ILE A 122 8.06 15.53 7.91
C ILE A 122 8.97 16.70 7.48
N GLY A 123 8.38 17.75 6.91
CA GLY A 123 9.06 19.00 6.57
C GLY A 123 9.72 19.67 7.77
N VAL A 124 10.60 20.64 7.50
CA VAL A 124 11.39 21.29 8.55
C VAL A 124 10.49 22.20 9.40
N ASN A 125 10.61 22.12 10.73
CA ASN A 125 9.84 22.92 11.71
C ASN A 125 8.32 22.70 11.75
N GLN A 126 7.82 21.61 11.19
CA GLN A 126 6.41 21.25 11.27
C GLN A 126 6.08 20.48 12.57
N PRO A 127 4.81 20.49 13.02
CA PRO A 127 4.39 19.75 14.21
C PRO A 127 4.60 18.24 14.00
N LYS A 128 5.31 17.58 14.90
CA LYS A 128 5.59 16.12 14.81
C LYS A 128 4.43 15.23 15.24
N ARG A 129 3.46 15.83 15.94
CA ARG A 129 2.28 15.15 16.44
C ARG A 129 1.06 16.02 16.18
N ILE A 130 0.05 15.44 15.55
CA ILE A 130 -1.23 16.09 15.26
C ILE A 130 -2.34 15.20 15.78
N GLU A 131 -3.22 15.79 16.60
CA GLU A 131 -4.44 15.15 17.08
C GLU A 131 -5.63 15.61 16.22
N LYS A 132 -6.59 14.71 15.98
CA LYS A 132 -7.78 14.95 15.14
C LYS A 132 -7.39 15.54 13.79
N ALA A 133 -6.57 14.80 13.05
CA ALA A 133 -6.11 15.21 11.75
C ALA A 133 -7.28 15.27 10.75
N ARG A 134 -7.36 16.42 10.08
CA ARG A 134 -8.08 16.58 8.82
C ARG A 134 -7.04 16.54 7.71
N ILE A 135 -7.18 15.56 6.83
CA ILE A 135 -6.17 15.22 5.82
C ILE A 135 -6.72 15.58 4.45
N LEU A 136 -5.96 16.36 3.69
CA LEU A 136 -6.21 16.54 2.27
C LEU A 136 -5.14 15.78 1.49
N VAL A 137 -5.61 14.90 0.62
CA VAL A 137 -4.77 14.15 -0.30
C VAL A 137 -4.85 14.80 -1.68
N ALA A 138 -3.71 15.24 -2.19
CA ALA A 138 -3.63 15.99 -3.43
C ALA A 138 -2.63 15.40 -4.44
N ASN A 139 -2.90 15.67 -5.71
CA ASN A 139 -2.00 15.39 -6.83
C ASN A 139 -1.90 16.63 -7.72
N THR A 140 -1.34 17.71 -7.17
CA THR A 140 -1.22 18.99 -7.87
C THR A 140 0.21 19.52 -7.77
N PRO A 141 0.76 20.07 -8.87
CA PRO A 141 2.01 20.81 -8.79
C PRO A 141 1.82 22.07 -7.95
N MET A 142 2.63 22.18 -6.90
CA MET A 142 2.81 23.43 -6.15
C MET A 142 3.72 24.42 -6.87
N ASP A 143 4.38 23.97 -7.94
CA ASP A 143 5.21 24.80 -8.79
C ASP A 143 4.37 25.72 -9.68
N THR A 144 5.06 26.62 -10.38
CA THR A 144 4.48 27.47 -11.42
C THR A 144 3.66 26.61 -12.39
N ASP A 145 2.38 26.98 -12.59
CA ASP A 145 1.57 26.40 -13.64
C ASP A 145 2.21 26.80 -14.97
N LYS A 146 3.17 26.01 -15.44
CA LYS A 146 3.65 26.11 -16.81
C LYS A 146 2.42 25.91 -17.66
N ILE A 147 1.95 27.01 -18.23
CA ILE A 147 0.83 27.04 -19.15
C ILE A 147 1.13 25.92 -20.15
N LYS A 148 0.26 24.90 -20.25
CA LYS A 148 0.46 23.72 -21.11
C LYS A 148 0.49 24.05 -22.61
N VAL A 149 0.55 25.34 -22.95
CA VAL A 149 0.80 25.84 -24.30
C VAL A 149 2.27 25.61 -24.58
N PHE A 150 2.57 24.49 -25.24
CA PHE A 150 3.89 24.19 -25.75
C PHE A 150 4.46 25.40 -26.52
N GLY A 151 5.60 25.94 -26.07
CA GLY A 151 6.34 26.97 -26.81
C GLY A 151 6.20 28.41 -26.30
N SER A 152 5.53 28.67 -25.19
CA SER A 152 5.50 30.00 -24.56
C SER A 152 6.90 30.39 -24.03
N ARG A 153 7.69 31.10 -24.86
CA ARG A 153 8.93 31.75 -24.43
C ARG A 153 8.59 33.16 -23.97
N VAL A 154 8.73 33.43 -22.67
CA VAL A 154 8.59 34.78 -22.13
C VAL A 154 9.81 35.59 -22.59
N ARG A 155 9.61 36.52 -23.52
CA ARG A 155 10.61 37.53 -23.89
C ARG A 155 10.33 38.79 -23.10
N VAL A 156 11.33 39.24 -22.38
CA VAL A 156 11.29 40.44 -21.53
C VAL A 156 12.18 41.50 -22.15
N ASP A 157 11.64 42.71 -22.33
CA ASP A 157 12.38 43.84 -22.92
C ASP A 157 13.26 44.57 -21.91
N ALA A 158 13.02 44.36 -20.61
CA ALA A 158 13.72 45.04 -19.52
C ALA A 158 13.87 44.14 -18.29
N ILE A 159 14.95 44.36 -17.52
CA ILE A 159 15.27 43.61 -16.30
C ILE A 159 14.19 43.82 -15.21
N SER A 160 13.55 44.99 -15.16
CA SER A 160 12.45 45.28 -14.23
C SER A 160 11.26 44.33 -14.41
N LYS A 161 10.92 43.99 -15.66
CA LYS A 161 9.83 43.04 -15.97
C LYS A 161 10.15 41.63 -15.50
N VAL A 162 11.43 41.25 -15.38
CA VAL A 162 11.84 39.94 -14.84
C VAL A 162 11.52 39.87 -13.35
N ALA A 163 11.86 40.93 -12.58
CA ALA A 163 11.56 41.00 -11.16
C ALA A 163 10.05 40.98 -10.89
N GLU A 164 9.26 41.68 -11.71
CA GLU A 164 7.79 41.63 -11.64
C GLU A 164 7.22 40.22 -11.91
N LEU A 165 7.80 39.49 -12.88
CA LEU A 165 7.40 38.11 -13.17
C LEU A 165 7.72 37.17 -12.00
N GLU A 166 8.90 37.29 -11.39
CA GLU A 166 9.27 36.49 -10.22
C GLU A 166 8.33 36.76 -9.02
N LEU A 167 7.94 38.01 -8.81
CA LEU A 167 6.97 38.38 -7.77
C LEU A 167 5.58 37.80 -8.08
N ALA A 168 5.13 37.91 -9.33
CA ALA A 168 3.85 37.34 -9.76
C ALA A 168 3.81 35.81 -9.64
N GLU A 169 4.94 35.13 -9.87
CA GLU A 169 5.06 33.68 -9.64
C GLU A 169 4.95 33.32 -8.16
N LYS A 170 5.62 34.08 -7.27
CA LYS A 170 5.50 33.90 -5.81
C LYS A 170 4.06 34.13 -5.33
N GLU A 171 3.40 35.17 -5.84
CA GLU A 171 2.02 35.48 -5.48
C GLU A 171 1.05 34.38 -5.93
N LYS A 172 1.24 33.78 -7.12
CA LYS A 172 0.47 32.61 -7.55
C LYS A 172 0.64 31.41 -6.63
N MET A 173 1.87 31.12 -6.19
CA MET A 173 2.13 30.05 -5.21
C MET A 173 1.41 30.32 -3.90
N LYS A 174 1.49 31.57 -3.40
CA LYS A 174 0.80 31.99 -2.18
C LYS A 174 -0.72 31.85 -2.30
N ASN A 175 -1.30 32.30 -3.40
CA ASN A 175 -2.74 32.18 -3.67
C ASN A 175 -3.21 30.72 -3.70
N LYS A 176 -2.40 29.79 -4.25
CA LYS A 176 -2.71 28.34 -4.21
C LYS A 176 -2.72 27.80 -2.79
N VAL A 177 -1.72 28.17 -1.98
CA VAL A 177 -1.63 27.76 -0.59
C VAL A 177 -2.81 28.31 0.22
N GLU A 178 -3.19 29.57 0.02
CA GLU A 178 -4.36 30.18 0.65
C GLU A 178 -5.66 29.47 0.28
N LYS A 179 -5.82 29.01 -0.96
CA LYS A 179 -6.97 28.16 -1.35
C LYS A 179 -7.00 26.86 -0.55
N ILE A 180 -5.85 26.19 -0.39
CA ILE A 180 -5.73 24.96 0.42
C ILE A 180 -6.10 25.26 1.89
N MET A 181 -5.62 26.37 2.45
CA MET A 181 -5.93 26.75 3.83
C MET A 181 -7.42 27.00 4.08
N LYS A 182 -8.18 27.49 3.07
CA LYS A 182 -9.63 27.71 3.19
C LYS A 182 -10.43 26.43 3.48
N HIS A 183 -9.88 25.26 3.17
CA HIS A 183 -10.52 23.98 3.50
C HIS A 183 -10.42 23.62 5.00
N GLY A 184 -9.63 24.33 5.80
CA GLY A 184 -9.51 24.09 7.25
C GLY A 184 -8.85 22.74 7.59
N ILE A 185 -7.71 22.48 6.95
CA ILE A 185 -6.96 21.21 7.00
C ILE A 185 -5.79 21.34 7.97
N ASN A 186 -5.45 20.24 8.67
CA ASN A 186 -4.26 20.17 9.52
C ASN A 186 -3.08 19.44 8.85
N VAL A 187 -3.37 18.50 7.94
CA VAL A 187 -2.36 17.73 7.20
C VAL A 187 -2.61 17.77 5.70
N PHE A 188 -1.62 18.23 4.95
CA PHE A 188 -1.61 18.25 3.51
C PHE A 188 -0.64 17.20 2.98
N ILE A 189 -1.15 16.24 2.20
CA ILE A 189 -0.34 15.17 1.59
C ILE A 189 -0.37 15.39 0.08
N ASN A 190 0.80 15.63 -0.51
CA ASN A 190 0.93 15.78 -1.95
C ASN A 190 1.74 14.64 -2.55
N ARG A 191 1.28 14.15 -3.70
CA ARG A 191 2.08 13.25 -4.54
C ARG A 191 3.31 13.95 -5.10
N GLN A 192 3.17 15.22 -5.46
CA GLN A 192 4.27 16.00 -6.04
C GLN A 192 5.14 16.62 -4.95
N LEU A 193 6.33 17.06 -5.35
CA LEU A 193 7.26 17.77 -4.48
C LEU A 193 6.67 19.12 -4.06
N ILE A 194 6.99 19.56 -2.85
CA ILE A 194 6.60 20.86 -2.32
C ILE A 194 7.89 21.68 -2.17
N TYR A 195 7.97 22.80 -2.87
CA TYR A 195 9.14 23.67 -2.77
C TYR A 195 9.18 24.41 -1.43
N ASN A 196 10.37 24.84 -1.02
CA ASN A 196 10.63 25.50 0.27
C ASN A 196 9.69 26.70 0.55
N TYR A 197 9.31 27.47 -0.48
CA TYR A 197 8.45 28.64 -0.29
C TYR A 197 7.01 28.26 0.11
N PRO A 198 6.28 27.42 -0.65
CA PRO A 198 5.02 26.85 -0.16
C PRO A 198 5.14 26.08 1.17
N GLU A 199 6.22 25.32 1.38
CA GLU A 199 6.44 24.57 2.63
C GLU A 199 6.50 25.49 3.85
N GLN A 200 7.20 26.63 3.72
CA GLN A 200 7.26 27.65 4.77
C GLN A 200 5.87 28.22 5.06
N LEU A 201 5.08 28.52 4.03
CA LEU A 201 3.71 29.03 4.22
C LEU A 201 2.80 28.03 4.94
N PHE A 202 2.93 26.74 4.66
CA PHE A 202 2.21 25.71 5.41
C PHE A 202 2.68 25.64 6.87
N THR A 203 3.97 25.76 7.10
CA THR A 203 4.57 25.75 8.44
C THR A 203 4.10 26.95 9.27
N ASP A 204 4.05 28.14 8.67
CA ASP A 204 3.57 29.37 9.31
C ASP A 204 2.08 29.27 9.71
N ALA A 205 1.28 28.54 8.94
CA ALA A 205 -0.11 28.24 9.28
C ALA A 205 -0.31 27.02 10.18
N GLY A 206 0.76 26.33 10.56
CA GLY A 206 0.70 25.12 11.40
C GLY A 206 0.14 23.88 10.69
N VAL A 207 0.15 23.85 9.35
CA VAL A 207 -0.26 22.68 8.55
C VAL A 207 0.95 21.79 8.29
N MET A 208 0.83 20.50 8.61
CA MET A 208 1.87 19.51 8.26
C MET A 208 1.80 19.23 6.77
N ALA A 209 2.91 19.40 6.06
CA ALA A 209 3.02 19.11 4.63
C ALA A 209 3.89 17.86 4.43
N ILE A 210 3.31 16.83 3.83
CA ILE A 210 4.01 15.61 3.42
C ILE A 210 4.15 15.65 1.91
N GLU A 211 5.39 15.70 1.44
CA GLU A 211 5.70 15.73 0.02
C GLU A 211 6.12 14.37 -0.53
N HIS A 212 6.07 14.27 -1.86
CA HIS A 212 6.60 13.12 -2.61
C HIS A 212 6.12 11.77 -2.06
N ALA A 213 4.82 11.68 -1.75
CA ALA A 213 4.20 10.41 -1.42
C ALA A 213 4.10 9.54 -2.68
N ASP A 214 4.44 8.26 -2.55
CA ASP A 214 4.39 7.31 -3.66
C ASP A 214 2.94 7.14 -4.16
N PHE A 215 2.76 6.85 -5.45
CA PHE A 215 1.43 6.72 -6.05
C PHE A 215 0.55 5.72 -5.29
N GLU A 216 1.10 4.54 -5.01
CA GLU A 216 0.44 3.48 -4.24
C GLU A 216 0.19 3.91 -2.78
N GLY A 217 1.07 4.72 -2.20
CA GLY A 217 0.90 5.25 -0.85
C GLY A 217 -0.25 6.25 -0.75
N VAL A 218 -0.40 7.14 -1.75
CA VAL A 218 -1.47 8.14 -1.83
C VAL A 218 -2.84 7.47 -2.04
N GLU A 219 -2.92 6.47 -2.94
CA GLU A 219 -4.15 5.71 -3.15
C GLU A 219 -4.56 4.93 -1.90
N ARG A 220 -3.59 4.30 -1.23
CA ARG A 220 -3.86 3.64 0.06
C ARG A 220 -4.32 4.62 1.12
N LEU A 221 -3.65 5.75 1.29
CA LEU A 221 -4.05 6.78 2.25
C LEU A 221 -5.48 7.27 2.00
N ALA A 222 -5.83 7.50 0.73
CA ALA A 222 -7.20 7.84 0.35
C ALA A 222 -8.21 6.77 0.78
N LEU A 223 -7.88 5.48 0.56
CA LEU A 223 -8.71 4.36 1.02
C LEU A 223 -8.78 4.27 2.56
N VAL A 224 -7.67 4.42 3.26
CA VAL A 224 -7.59 4.28 4.73
C VAL A 224 -8.33 5.41 5.44
N THR A 225 -8.14 6.64 4.96
CA THR A 225 -8.65 7.85 5.61
C THR A 225 -10.02 8.27 5.08
N GLY A 226 -10.52 7.63 4.01
CA GLY A 226 -11.76 8.01 3.32
C GLY A 226 -11.64 9.27 2.45
N ALA A 227 -10.44 9.85 2.32
CA ALA A 227 -10.19 11.04 1.54
C ALA A 227 -10.32 10.78 0.03
N GLU A 228 -10.73 11.80 -0.72
CA GLU A 228 -10.65 11.78 -2.18
C GLU A 228 -9.35 12.44 -2.66
N ILE A 229 -8.71 11.85 -3.69
CA ILE A 229 -7.50 12.43 -4.28
C ILE A 229 -7.92 13.64 -5.12
N THR A 230 -7.53 14.82 -4.69
CA THR A 230 -7.90 16.07 -5.36
C THR A 230 -6.80 16.63 -6.25
N SER A 231 -7.19 17.21 -7.37
CA SER A 231 -6.29 17.98 -8.24
C SER A 231 -6.64 19.47 -8.32
N THR A 232 -7.87 19.83 -7.95
CA THR A 232 -8.41 21.19 -8.05
C THR A 232 -8.89 21.67 -6.68
N PHE A 233 -8.56 22.91 -6.31
CA PHE A 233 -8.83 23.48 -4.98
C PHE A 233 -9.80 24.67 -5.01
N ASP A 234 -10.56 24.85 -6.10
CA ASP A 234 -11.40 26.03 -6.28
C ASP A 234 -12.68 25.98 -5.42
N ASN A 235 -13.24 24.79 -5.21
CA ASN A 235 -14.48 24.59 -4.46
C ASN A 235 -14.23 23.72 -3.23
N PRO A 236 -14.31 24.27 -2.00
CA PRO A 236 -14.02 23.53 -0.79
C PRO A 236 -15.09 22.52 -0.40
N GLU A 237 -16.34 22.74 -0.80
CA GLU A 237 -17.50 21.91 -0.40
C GLU A 237 -17.56 20.56 -1.13
N CYS A 238 -16.94 20.45 -2.31
CA CYS A 238 -16.98 19.23 -3.11
C CYS A 238 -15.91 18.20 -2.72
N VAL A 239 -15.00 18.55 -1.82
CA VAL A 239 -13.83 17.72 -1.51
C VAL A 239 -14.06 16.92 -0.24
N LYS A 240 -14.00 15.59 -0.36
CA LYS A 240 -13.98 14.70 0.81
C LYS A 240 -12.61 14.73 1.47
N LEU A 241 -12.55 15.33 2.66
CA LEU A 241 -11.37 15.31 3.52
C LEU A 241 -11.29 13.98 4.25
N GLY A 242 -10.07 13.48 4.44
CA GLY A 242 -9.82 12.31 5.27
C GLY A 242 -9.74 12.67 6.75
N HIS A 243 -10.08 11.70 7.59
CA HIS A 243 -9.99 11.84 9.05
C HIS A 243 -9.08 10.78 9.67
N CYS A 244 -8.34 11.18 10.70
CA CYS A 244 -7.46 10.32 11.48
C CYS A 244 -7.32 10.88 12.91
N ASP A 245 -7.34 10.04 13.93
CA ASP A 245 -7.29 10.47 15.33
C ASP A 245 -5.92 11.03 15.72
N LEU A 246 -4.84 10.33 15.33
CA LEU A 246 -3.48 10.68 15.72
C LEU A 246 -2.50 10.44 14.58
N ILE A 247 -1.73 11.47 14.26
CA ILE A 247 -0.56 11.37 13.37
C ILE A 247 0.68 11.69 14.18
N GLU A 248 1.65 10.78 14.19
CA GLU A 248 2.90 10.95 14.91
C GLU A 248 4.11 10.48 14.10
N GLU A 249 5.24 11.14 14.28
CA GLU A 249 6.54 10.68 13.77
C GLU A 249 7.14 9.65 14.75
N ILE A 250 7.23 8.40 14.34
CA ILE A 250 7.87 7.32 15.10
C ILE A 250 9.22 6.96 14.50
N MET A 251 10.15 6.54 15.36
CA MET A 251 11.44 6.02 14.94
C MET A 251 11.40 4.49 14.98
N ILE A 252 11.57 3.84 13.82
CA ILE A 252 11.70 2.38 13.74
C ILE A 252 13.14 2.06 13.30
N GLY A 253 13.97 1.69 14.27
CA GLY A 253 15.41 1.52 14.04
C GLY A 253 16.08 2.87 13.82
N GLU A 254 16.64 3.09 12.62
CA GLU A 254 17.32 4.33 12.25
C GLU A 254 16.44 5.26 11.41
N ASP A 255 15.33 4.75 10.86
CA ASP A 255 14.44 5.49 9.99
C ASP A 255 13.29 6.14 10.76
N ARG A 256 12.91 7.34 10.33
CA ARG A 256 11.72 8.04 10.82
C ARG A 256 10.56 7.77 9.87
N LEU A 257 9.43 7.38 10.46
CA LEU A 257 8.21 7.03 9.77
C LEU A 257 7.06 7.84 10.35
N ILE A 258 6.05 8.10 9.54
CA ILE A 258 4.82 8.77 9.99
C ILE A 258 3.77 7.69 10.21
N LYS A 259 3.27 7.60 11.44
CA LYS A 259 2.23 6.68 11.86
C LYS A 259 0.89 7.40 11.92
N PHE A 260 -0.09 6.87 11.21
CA PHE A 260 -1.48 7.29 11.22
C PHE A 260 -2.29 6.29 12.06
N SER A 261 -2.75 6.69 13.24
CA SER A 261 -3.52 5.85 14.16
C SER A 261 -4.96 6.33 14.28
N GLY A 262 -5.90 5.39 14.44
CA GLY A 262 -7.33 5.74 14.55
C GLY A 262 -7.90 6.22 13.23
N VAL A 263 -7.80 5.36 12.21
CA VAL A 263 -8.30 5.62 10.85
C VAL A 263 -9.74 5.13 10.73
N GLU A 264 -10.59 5.86 10.01
CA GLU A 264 -12.03 5.55 9.89
C GLU A 264 -12.27 4.14 9.32
N LEU A 265 -11.46 3.75 8.32
CA LEU A 265 -11.43 2.40 7.79
C LEU A 265 -10.35 1.57 8.49
N GLY A 266 -10.70 1.02 9.65
CA GLY A 266 -9.89 0.04 10.39
C GLY A 266 -9.64 -1.30 9.68
N GLU A 267 -9.92 -1.35 8.37
CA GLU A 267 -9.58 -2.47 7.48
C GLU A 267 -8.13 -2.40 7.02
N ALA A 268 -7.55 -1.19 6.97
CA ALA A 268 -6.17 -1.02 6.54
C ALA A 268 -5.20 -1.34 7.66
N CYS A 269 -4.11 -2.02 7.31
CA CYS A 269 -3.06 -2.34 8.26
C CYS A 269 -1.69 -2.35 7.60
N THR A 270 -0.67 -2.09 8.39
CA THR A 270 0.71 -2.09 7.92
C THR A 270 1.51 -3.14 8.65
N ILE A 271 2.05 -4.11 7.92
CA ILE A 271 2.98 -5.11 8.44
C ILE A 271 4.39 -4.54 8.31
N VAL A 272 5.05 -4.34 9.44
CA VAL A 272 6.46 -3.93 9.49
C VAL A 272 7.32 -5.18 9.66
N LEU A 273 8.07 -5.51 8.63
CA LEU A 273 9.04 -6.60 8.64
C LEU A 273 10.42 -6.07 9.04
N ARG A 274 10.98 -6.62 10.12
CA ARG A 274 12.31 -6.30 10.64
C ARG A 274 13.29 -7.42 10.33
N GLY A 275 14.56 -7.08 10.14
CA GLY A 275 15.57 -8.08 9.78
C GLY A 275 16.99 -7.56 9.81
N ALA A 276 17.91 -8.39 10.32
CA ALA A 276 19.29 -8.01 10.59
C ALA A 276 20.17 -7.84 9.34
N ARG A 277 19.84 -8.47 8.20
CA ARG A 277 20.65 -8.38 6.98
C ARG A 277 19.81 -8.00 5.76
N PRO A 278 20.27 -7.03 4.93
CA PRO A 278 19.72 -6.79 3.60
C PRO A 278 20.19 -7.89 2.65
N SER A 279 19.82 -9.15 2.88
CA SER A 279 20.13 -10.17 1.89
C SER A 279 19.22 -9.98 0.67
N ARG A 280 19.81 -10.07 -0.52
CA ARG A 280 19.10 -9.95 -1.81
C ARG A 280 18.00 -11.02 -1.96
N SER A 281 18.12 -12.13 -1.23
CA SER A 281 17.09 -13.15 -1.08
C SER A 281 15.97 -12.71 -0.12
N TRP A 282 16.28 -12.04 0.99
CA TRP A 282 15.28 -11.54 1.93
C TRP A 282 14.41 -10.45 1.30
N THR A 283 14.98 -9.45 0.61
CA THR A 283 14.21 -8.41 -0.09
C THR A 283 13.35 -8.97 -1.23
N ARG A 284 13.82 -9.98 -1.97
CA ARG A 284 13.02 -10.69 -3.00
C ARG A 284 11.97 -11.65 -2.42
N GLN A 285 12.25 -12.31 -1.30
CA GLN A 285 11.40 -13.37 -0.73
C GLN A 285 10.43 -12.90 0.37
N SER A 286 10.50 -11.63 0.77
CA SER A 286 9.53 -10.98 1.67
C SER A 286 8.63 -9.96 0.94
N GLY A 287 8.73 -9.83 -0.39
CA GLY A 287 7.90 -8.90 -1.19
C GLY A 287 6.43 -9.29 -1.25
N PRO A 288 5.56 -8.44 -1.85
CA PRO A 288 4.12 -8.70 -1.97
C PRO A 288 3.80 -10.03 -2.67
N SER A 289 4.65 -10.44 -3.62
CA SER A 289 4.59 -11.72 -4.33
C SER A 289 4.92 -12.94 -3.45
N THR A 290 5.37 -12.72 -2.21
CA THR A 290 5.94 -13.75 -1.34
C THR A 290 5.33 -13.87 0.05
N MET A 291 4.20 -13.20 0.30
CA MET A 291 3.18 -13.73 1.22
C MET A 291 2.05 -14.41 0.42
N PRO A 292 2.28 -15.62 -0.15
CA PRO A 292 1.19 -16.45 -0.64
C PRO A 292 0.14 -16.64 0.43
N SER A 293 0.54 -16.66 1.71
CA SER A 293 -0.34 -16.71 2.88
C SER A 293 -1.46 -15.66 2.77
N VAL A 294 -1.18 -14.37 2.65
CA VAL A 294 -2.23 -13.33 2.51
C VAL A 294 -3.13 -13.61 1.29
N SER A 295 -2.53 -13.97 0.15
CA SER A 295 -3.29 -14.27 -1.08
C SER A 295 -4.13 -15.56 -1.01
N SER A 296 -3.67 -16.58 -0.28
CA SER A 296 -4.33 -17.87 -0.10
C SER A 296 -5.42 -17.78 0.96
N LEU A 297 -5.16 -17.03 2.05
CA LEU A 297 -6.12 -16.74 3.12
C LEU A 297 -7.28 -15.87 2.60
N ARG A 298 -7.00 -14.97 1.66
CA ARG A 298 -8.05 -14.26 0.91
C ARG A 298 -8.92 -15.23 0.11
N ARG A 299 -8.32 -16.20 -0.58
CA ARG A 299 -9.06 -17.17 -1.40
C ARG A 299 -9.92 -18.11 -0.55
N SER A 300 -9.46 -18.50 0.64
CA SER A 300 -10.30 -19.25 1.59
C SER A 300 -11.44 -18.40 2.12
N ARG A 301 -11.20 -17.12 2.46
CA ARG A 301 -12.25 -16.20 2.97
C ARG A 301 -13.28 -15.75 1.91
N ARG A 302 -12.98 -15.84 0.62
CA ARG A 302 -13.95 -15.59 -0.47
C ARG A 302 -14.86 -16.79 -0.77
N ARG A 303 -14.51 -17.97 -0.24
CA ARG A 303 -15.20 -19.23 -0.55
C ARG A 303 -16.05 -19.73 0.61
N GLY A 304 -15.69 -19.39 1.85
CA GLY A 304 -16.59 -19.47 3.00
C GLY A 304 -17.42 -18.21 3.20
#